data_AF-A0A929PNN8-F1
#
_entry.id   AF-A0A929PNN8-F1
#
_cell.length_a   1.000
_cell.length_b   1.000
_cell.length_c   1.000
_cell.angle_alpha   90.00
_cell.angle_beta   90.00
_cell.angle_gamma   90.00
#
_symmetry.space_group_name_H-M   'P 1'
#
loop_
_entity.id
_entity.type
_entity.pdbx_description
1 polymer ?
#
loop_
_entity_poly.entity_id
_entity_poly.type
_entity_poly.pdbx_seq_one_letter_code
_entity_poly.pdbx_strand_id
1 'polypeptide(L)'
;MEFCLQQLNVIAYAAAIRAIPKELGISANTFHNYRKLLLTSKSDIPYITIRRLENIFKLERGGLENFVLEFKDLTALLKESQA
;
A
#
# COMPACT_ATOMS: atom_id res chain seq x y z
N MET A 1 1.63 3.13 -5.62
CA MET A 1 2.96 2.45 -5.67
C MET A 1 3.70 2.73 -6.98
N GLU A 2 3.11 2.46 -8.15
CA GLU A 2 3.77 2.68 -9.45
C GLU A 2 4.21 4.14 -9.64
N PHE A 3 3.36 5.10 -9.26
CA PHE A 3 3.68 6.53 -9.26
C PHE A 3 5.00 6.86 -8.53
N CYS A 4 5.24 6.29 -7.34
CA CYS A 4 6.45 6.54 -6.55
C CYS A 4 7.71 6.03 -7.24
N LEU A 5 7.61 4.93 -8.00
CA LEU A 5 8.73 4.34 -8.72
C LEU A 5 9.03 5.09 -10.02
N GLN A 6 8.02 5.66 -10.69
CA GLN A 6 8.18 6.43 -11.92
C GLN A 6 8.95 7.75 -11.73
N GLN A 7 9.02 8.26 -10.49
CA GLN A 7 9.82 9.44 -10.16
C GLN A 7 11.34 9.16 -10.08
N LEU A 8 11.74 7.89 -10.13
CA LEU A 8 13.14 7.48 -10.06
C LEU A 8 13.76 7.41 -11.46
N ASN A 9 15.05 7.76 -11.56
CA ASN A 9 15.81 7.49 -12.79
C ASN A 9 15.99 5.98 -13.00
N VAL A 10 16.38 5.56 -14.21
CA VAL A 10 16.47 4.14 -14.60
C VAL A 10 17.37 3.31 -13.66
N ILE A 11 18.47 3.89 -13.19
CA ILE A 11 19.42 3.21 -12.28
C ILE A 11 18.79 3.02 -10.90
N ALA A 12 18.19 4.08 -10.36
CA ALA A 12 17.50 4.07 -9.07
C ALA A 12 16.26 3.16 -9.10
N TYR A 13 15.53 3.14 -10.21
CA TYR A 13 14.42 2.23 -10.44
C TYR A 13 14.90 0.77 -10.38
N ALA A 14 15.93 0.41 -11.14
CA ALA A 14 16.49 -0.95 -11.15
C ALA A 14 17.06 -1.37 -9.78
N ALA A 15 17.59 -0.41 -9.01
CA ALA A 15 18.00 -0.65 -7.63
C ALA A 15 16.80 -0.88 -6.71
N ALA A 16 15.78 -0.02 -6.78
CA ALA A 16 14.57 -0.10 -5.96
C ALA A 16 13.80 -1.42 -6.18
N ILE A 17 13.62 -1.84 -7.44
CA ILE A 17 12.97 -3.11 -7.78
C ILE A 17 13.71 -4.32 -7.17
N ARG A 18 15.01 -4.23 -6.91
CA ARG A 18 15.81 -5.30 -6.28
C ARG A 18 15.90 -5.18 -4.76
N ALA A 19 15.95 -3.96 -4.24
CA ALA A 19 16.14 -3.71 -2.81
C ALA A 19 14.83 -3.85 -2.03
N ILE A 20 13.74 -3.26 -2.53
CA ILE A 20 12.46 -3.23 -1.81
C ILE A 20 11.92 -4.64 -1.50
N PRO A 21 11.89 -5.60 -2.44
CA PRO A 21 11.42 -6.95 -2.10
C PRO A 21 12.28 -7.63 -1.03
N LYS A 22 13.60 -7.40 -1.04
CA LYS A 22 14.53 -7.96 -0.04
C LYS A 22 14.26 -7.42 1.34
N GLU A 23 14.11 -6.10 1.48
CA GLU A 23 13.79 -5.45 2.76
C GLU A 23 12.43 -5.87 3.31
N LEU A 24 11.47 -6.15 2.41
CA LEU A 24 10.15 -6.62 2.80
C LEU A 24 10.11 -8.13 3.08
N GLY A 25 11.17 -8.88 2.79
CA GLY A 25 11.21 -10.34 2.93
C GLY A 25 10.29 -11.07 1.96
N ILE A 26 9.99 -10.49 0.80
CA ILE A 26 9.10 -11.06 -0.23
C ILE A 26 9.84 -11.35 -1.52
N SER A 27 9.30 -12.24 -2.34
CA SER A 27 9.86 -12.49 -3.67
C SER A 27 9.68 -11.27 -4.58
N ALA A 28 10.59 -11.09 -5.55
CA ALA A 28 10.45 -10.06 -6.58
C ALA A 28 9.15 -10.22 -7.38
N ASN A 29 8.67 -11.47 -7.54
CA ASN A 29 7.40 -11.76 -8.21
C ASN A 29 6.20 -11.28 -7.39
N THR A 30 6.23 -11.50 -6.07
CA THR A 30 5.21 -10.97 -5.14
C THR A 30 5.15 -9.45 -5.21
N PHE A 31 6.31 -8.79 -5.19
CA PHE A 31 6.39 -7.34 -5.34
C PHE A 31 5.87 -6.86 -6.71
N HIS A 32 6.14 -7.60 -7.78
CA HIS A 32 5.58 -7.30 -9.10
C HIS A 32 4.05 -7.43 -9.11
N ASN A 33 3.50 -8.46 -8.47
CA ASN A 33 2.06 -8.65 -8.33
C ASN A 33 1.40 -7.52 -7.53
N TYR A 34 2.05 -7.05 -6.47
CA TYR A 34 1.60 -5.88 -5.69
C TYR A 34 1.48 -4.61 -6.52
N ARG A 35 2.34 -4.41 -7.51
CA ARG A 35 2.25 -3.26 -8.43
C ARG A 35 1.13 -3.38 -9.46
N LYS A 36 0.73 -4.61 -9.78
CA LYS A 36 -0.30 -4.92 -10.79
C LYS A 36 -1.68 -5.16 -10.19
N LEU A 37 -1.80 -5.06 -8.87
CA LEU A 37 -3.03 -5.33 -8.16
C LEU A 37 -4.10 -4.32 -8.56
N LEU A 38 -5.17 -4.85 -9.18
CA LEU A 38 -6.35 -4.07 -9.54
C LEU A 38 -7.17 -3.78 -8.30
N LEU A 39 -7.85 -2.63 -8.28
CA LEU A 39 -8.76 -2.24 -7.18
C LEU A 39 -9.91 -3.24 -6.97
N THR A 40 -10.27 -3.98 -8.01
CA THR A 40 -11.31 -5.02 -7.98
C THR A 40 -10.79 -6.41 -7.68
N SER A 41 -9.48 -6.56 -7.46
CA SER A 41 -8.87 -7.84 -7.17
C SER A 41 -9.29 -8.36 -5.79
N LYS A 42 -9.57 -9.66 -5.68
CA LYS A 42 -9.80 -10.33 -4.39
C LYS A 42 -8.54 -10.47 -3.54
N SER A 43 -7.37 -10.30 -4.15
CA SER A 43 -6.10 -10.33 -3.46
C SER A 43 -5.79 -8.96 -2.90
N ASP A 44 -5.31 -8.89 -1.66
CA ASP A 44 -4.91 -7.65 -1.01
C ASP A 44 -3.45 -7.72 -0.57
N ILE A 45 -2.81 -6.56 -0.41
CA ILE A 45 -1.47 -6.45 0.15
C ILE A 45 -1.62 -6.40 1.67
N PRO A 46 -0.94 -7.26 2.44
CA PRO A 46 -1.01 -7.20 3.90
C PRO A 46 -0.72 -5.79 4.41
N TYR A 47 -1.53 -5.30 5.35
CA TYR A 47 -1.44 -3.93 5.87
C TYR A 47 -0.03 -3.57 6.35
N ILE A 48 0.65 -4.48 7.05
CA ILE A 48 2.02 -4.27 7.54
C ILE A 48 2.99 -4.01 6.37
N THR A 49 2.82 -4.70 5.24
CA THR A 49 3.62 -4.48 4.04
C THR A 49 3.35 -3.10 3.45
N ILE A 50 2.09 -2.66 3.39
CA ILE A 50 1.73 -1.29 2.99
C ILE A 50 2.40 -0.25 3.89
N ARG A 51 2.33 -0.42 5.22
CA ARG A 51 2.97 0.51 6.17
C ARG A 51 4.49 0.59 5.99
N ARG A 52 5.15 -0.53 5.70
CA ARG A 52 6.58 -0.56 5.40
C ARG A 52 6.89 0.16 4.09
N LEU A 53 6.06 -0.03 3.07
CA LEU A 53 6.21 0.66 1.78
C LEU A 53 6.01 2.17 1.92
N GLU A 54 5.02 2.62 2.68
CA GLU A 54 4.81 4.05 2.99
C GLU A 54 6.06 4.65 3.64
N ASN A 55 6.67 3.97 4.60
CA ASN A 55 7.91 4.41 5.23
C ASN A 55 9.09 4.47 4.22
N ILE A 56 9.23 3.46 3.36
CA ILE A 56 10.28 3.41 2.31
C ILE A 56 10.13 4.60 1.35
N PHE A 57 8.90 4.93 0.96
CA PHE A 57 8.60 6.04 0.07
C PHE A 57 8.44 7.39 0.79
N LYS A 58 8.59 7.43 2.11
CA LYS A 58 8.37 8.62 2.96
C LYS A 58 6.99 9.25 2.76
N LEU A 59 5.97 8.42 2.62
CA LEU A 59 4.58 8.83 2.51
C LEU A 59 3.92 8.88 3.89
N GLU A 60 2.91 9.72 4.02
CA GLU A 60 2.05 9.72 5.19
C GLU A 60 1.21 8.44 5.26
N ARG A 61 0.62 8.18 6.42
CA ARG A 61 -0.29 7.05 6.61
C ARG A 61 -1.50 7.20 5.69
N GLY A 62 -1.76 6.17 4.89
CA GLY A 62 -2.80 6.19 3.88
C GLY A 62 -2.34 6.77 2.55
N GLY A 63 -1.07 7.16 2.41
CA GLY A 63 -0.52 7.69 1.16
C GLY A 63 -0.44 6.67 0.03
N LEU A 64 -0.63 5.37 0.32
CA LEU A 64 -0.78 4.31 -0.67
C LEU A 64 -2.21 3.78 -0.78
N GLU A 65 -3.18 4.35 -0.06
CA GLU A 65 -4.59 3.98 -0.17
C GLU A 65 -5.14 4.42 -1.53
N ASN A 66 -5.94 3.55 -2.14
CA ASN A 66 -6.58 3.84 -3.42
C ASN A 66 -8.06 4.23 -3.26
N PHE A 67 -8.61 4.10 -2.05
CA PHE A 67 -9.98 4.46 -1.72
C PHE A 67 -10.04 4.88 -0.26
N VAL A 68 -10.93 5.83 0.02
CA VAL A 68 -11.21 6.26 1.39
C VAL A 68 -12.34 5.37 1.91
N LEU A 69 -12.08 4.66 3.01
CA LEU A 69 -13.13 3.96 3.74
C LEU A 69 -13.85 4.95 4.65
N GLU A 70 -15.00 5.42 4.21
CA GLU A 70 -15.91 6.14 5.09
C GLU A 70 -16.71 5.13 5.91
N PHE A 71 -16.38 5.02 7.19
CA PHE A 71 -17.13 4.21 8.14
C PHE A 71 -17.63 5.07 9.29
N LYS A 72 -18.81 4.74 9.80
CA LYS A 72 -19.39 5.47 10.94
C LYS A 72 -18.47 5.33 12.14
N ASP A 73 -18.24 6.45 12.84
CA ASP A 73 -17.51 6.41 14.10
C ASP A 73 -18.34 5.71 15.19
N LEU A 74 -17.66 5.28 16.26
CA LEU A 74 -18.29 4.55 17.35
C LEU A 74 -19.45 5.34 17.99
N THR A 75 -19.36 6.67 18.03
CA THR A 75 -20.41 7.52 18.62
C THR A 75 -21.67 7.49 17.76
N ALA A 76 -21.53 7.53 16.44
CA ALA A 76 -22.63 7.39 15.49
C ALA A 76 -23.27 5.99 15.59
N LEU A 77 -22.46 4.93 15.70
CA LEU A 77 -22.95 3.56 15.86
C LEU A 77 -23.74 3.37 17.17
N LEU A 78 -23.23 3.93 18.28
CA LEU A 78 -23.88 3.82 19.59
C LEU A 78 -25.23 4.57 19.63
N LYS A 79 -25.34 5.72 18.95
CA LYS A 79 -26.61 6.45 18.82
C LYS A 79 -27.67 5.67 18.03
N GLU A 80 -27.26 4.95 16.98
CA GLU A 80 -28.18 4.14 16.17
C GLU A 80 -28.66 2.87 16.91
N SER A 81 -27.82 2.29 17.78
CA SER A 81 -28.20 1.10 18.57
C SER A 81 -29.17 1.40 19.72
N GLN A 82 -29.34 2.66 20.10
CA GLN A 82 -30.24 3.10 21.18
C GLN A 82 -31.56 3.70 20.65
N ALA A 83 -31.77 3.66 19.32
CA ALA A 83 -32.95 4.17 18.63
C ALA A 83 -33.98 3.06 18.33
#